data_AF-A0A3N8I9I0-F1
#
_entry.id   AF-A0A3N8I9I0-F1
#
_cell.length_a   1.000
_cell.length_b   1.000
_cell.length_c   1.000
_cell.angle_alpha   90.00
_cell.angle_beta   90.00
_cell.angle_gamma   90.00
#
_symmetry.space_group_name_H-M   'P 1'
#
loop_
_entity.id
_entity.type
_entity.pdbx_description
1 polymer ?
#
loop_
_entity_poly.entity_id
_entity_poly.type
_entity_poly.pdbx_seq_one_letter_code
_entity_poly.pdbx_strand_id
1 'polypeptide(L)'
;MGRLAHHGDHDAAIKLVVHHCPFVDGAYDEGGAYWGAGEPLWRAIEPDGDVEFFLRSKDRWEVLEDVRELYPNAEIIETPRERWFEEFLAGYEEAALWSSIDTIKNEEGEEETVHLDDGYELHEEAKTKFREDCKNFCDFAEPQLRRAIDCNGYKAVEAGHDFWLTRAGHGAGYWDRRQLPRDLRDQLSDAARQAGSRELYIGDDGLIHQG
;
A
#
# COMPACT_ATOMS: atom_id res chain seq x y z
N MET A 1 24.06 9.58 -13.80
CA MET A 1 24.62 9.82 -12.47
C MET A 1 23.50 10.45 -11.67
N GLY A 2 23.21 9.94 -10.48
CA GLY A 2 22.07 10.39 -9.66
C GLY A 2 22.23 11.80 -9.13
N ARG A 3 21.27 12.25 -8.31
CA ARG A 3 21.35 13.54 -7.61
C ARG A 3 22.31 13.44 -6.42
N LEU A 4 22.90 14.57 -6.02
CA LEU A 4 23.81 14.63 -4.88
C LEU A 4 23.02 14.55 -3.58
N ALA A 5 23.56 13.80 -2.61
CA ALA A 5 23.08 13.83 -1.24
C ALA A 5 23.72 14.99 -0.48
N HIS A 6 22.91 15.66 0.33
CA HIS A 6 23.28 16.70 1.28
C HIS A 6 22.99 16.19 2.69
N HIS A 7 24.04 15.92 3.44
CA HIS A 7 23.95 15.48 4.83
C HIS A 7 24.23 16.65 5.78
N GLY A 8 23.42 16.74 6.83
CA GLY A 8 23.66 17.60 7.98
C GLY A 8 24.33 16.85 9.13
N ASP A 9 24.21 17.40 10.33
CA ASP A 9 24.59 16.70 11.56
C ASP A 9 23.65 15.51 11.81
N HIS A 10 24.22 14.30 11.87
CA HIS A 10 23.48 13.05 12.05
C HIS A 10 22.84 12.91 13.43
N ASP A 11 23.39 13.60 14.44
CA ASP A 11 22.86 13.59 15.80
C ASP A 11 21.82 14.69 16.03
N ALA A 12 21.55 15.55 15.04
CA ALA A 12 20.59 16.63 15.18
C ALA A 12 19.14 16.13 15.28
N ALA A 13 18.37 16.76 16.15
CA ALA A 13 16.93 16.53 16.29
C ALA A 13 16.16 17.29 15.19
N ILE A 14 16.26 16.80 13.95
CA ILE A 14 15.61 17.36 12.76
C ILE A 14 14.34 16.58 12.40
N LYS A 15 13.54 17.14 11.49
CA LYS A 15 12.33 16.49 10.96
C LYS A 15 12.59 15.98 9.57
N LEU A 16 12.42 14.68 9.35
CA LEU A 16 12.64 14.07 8.03
C LEU A 16 11.33 13.53 7.46
N VAL A 17 11.07 13.86 6.19
CA VAL A 17 10.02 13.24 5.37
C VAL A 17 10.69 12.27 4.41
N VAL A 18 10.31 11.00 4.48
CA VAL A 18 10.82 9.96 3.58
C VAL A 18 9.74 9.65 2.53
N HIS A 19 10.10 9.68 1.24
CA HIS A 19 9.18 9.38 0.13
C HIS A 19 9.83 8.47 -0.92
N HIS A 20 9.01 7.65 -1.58
CA HIS A 20 9.44 6.83 -2.70
C HIS A 20 9.72 7.72 -3.92
N CYS A 21 10.78 7.41 -4.66
CA CYS A 21 11.14 8.06 -5.91
C CYS A 21 10.75 7.16 -7.09
N PRO A 22 9.57 7.34 -7.71
CA PRO A 22 9.17 6.53 -8.85
C PRO A 22 10.11 6.73 -10.03
N PHE A 23 10.35 5.65 -10.78
CA PHE A 23 11.11 5.69 -12.02
C PHE A 23 10.19 5.73 -13.23
N VAL A 24 10.60 6.49 -14.24
CA VAL A 24 9.87 6.65 -15.50
C VAL A 24 10.10 5.47 -16.46
N ASP A 25 11.28 4.85 -16.40
CA ASP A 25 11.70 3.78 -17.31
C ASP A 25 12.53 2.68 -16.63
N GLY A 26 12.37 2.54 -15.31
CA GLY A 26 13.09 1.57 -14.49
C GLY A 26 14.51 1.98 -14.08
N ALA A 27 15.02 3.13 -14.52
CA ALA A 27 16.32 3.63 -14.07
C ALA A 27 16.43 5.16 -13.94
N TYR A 28 15.52 5.94 -14.53
CA TYR A 28 15.49 7.39 -14.43
C TYR A 28 14.35 7.87 -13.52
N ASP A 29 14.62 8.86 -12.67
CA ASP A 29 13.57 9.59 -11.94
C ASP A 29 12.81 10.58 -12.83
N GLU A 30 11.70 11.14 -12.34
CA GLU A 30 10.88 12.12 -13.09
C GLU A 30 11.63 13.39 -13.50
N GLY A 31 12.73 13.74 -12.82
CA GLY A 31 13.59 14.87 -13.19
C GLY A 31 14.71 14.51 -14.17
N GLY A 32 14.71 13.28 -14.71
CA GLY A 32 15.68 12.81 -15.69
C GLY A 32 17.04 12.42 -15.10
N ALA A 33 17.16 12.26 -13.77
CA ALA A 33 18.40 11.77 -13.18
C ALA A 33 18.46 10.23 -13.29
N TYR A 34 19.59 9.72 -13.79
CA TYR A 34 19.83 8.28 -13.88
C TYR A 34 20.36 7.71 -12.57
N TRP A 35 19.61 6.78 -11.98
CA TRP A 35 19.92 6.08 -10.73
C TRP A 35 20.33 4.62 -10.95
N GLY A 36 20.08 4.06 -12.13
CA GLY A 36 20.26 2.64 -12.42
C GLY A 36 19.06 1.79 -12.01
N ALA A 37 18.96 0.59 -12.57
CA ALA A 37 17.97 -0.40 -12.17
C ALA A 37 18.36 -1.07 -10.84
N GLY A 38 17.38 -1.59 -10.10
CA GLY A 38 17.60 -2.28 -8.83
C GLY A 38 16.47 -2.07 -7.86
N GLU A 39 16.76 -2.18 -6.56
CA GLU A 39 15.81 -1.93 -5.48
C GLU A 39 15.18 -0.53 -5.57
N PRO A 40 13.95 -0.33 -5.06
CA PRO A 40 13.31 0.97 -5.03
C PRO A 40 14.20 2.08 -4.46
N LEU A 41 14.07 3.28 -5.03
CA LEU A 41 14.78 4.47 -4.56
C LEU A 41 13.87 5.26 -3.63
N TRP A 42 14.43 5.72 -2.53
CA TRP A 42 13.76 6.54 -1.54
C TRP A 42 14.53 7.82 -1.31
N ARG A 43 13.83 8.91 -1.04
CA ARG A 43 14.39 10.22 -0.72
C ARG A 43 13.93 10.65 0.67
N ALA A 44 14.89 10.92 1.54
CA ALA A 44 14.67 11.56 2.83
C ALA A 44 15.02 13.05 2.69
N ILE A 45 14.11 13.93 3.11
CA ILE A 45 14.29 15.37 3.04
C ILE A 45 13.86 16.03 4.36
N GLU A 46 14.62 17.01 4.80
CA GLU A 46 14.21 17.98 5.82
C GLU A 46 13.40 19.11 5.15
N PRO A 47 12.09 19.26 5.44
CA PRO A 47 11.25 20.22 4.71
C PRO A 47 11.69 21.68 4.82
N ASP A 48 12.24 22.07 5.97
CA ASP A 48 12.61 23.44 6.31
C ASP A 48 14.14 23.61 6.43
N GLY A 49 14.93 22.67 5.92
CA GLY A 49 16.39 22.66 6.04
C GLY A 49 17.10 22.13 4.80
N ASP A 50 18.38 21.81 4.96
CA ASP A 50 19.29 21.48 3.85
C ASP A 50 19.59 19.98 3.75
N VAL A 51 19.04 19.15 4.64
CA VAL A 51 19.25 17.69 4.60
C VAL A 51 18.39 17.07 3.51
N GLU A 52 19.04 16.41 2.56
CA GLU A 52 18.41 15.63 1.49
C GLU A 52 19.30 14.46 1.12
N PHE A 53 18.83 13.23 1.24
CA PHE A 53 19.61 12.06 0.84
C PHE A 53 18.75 10.94 0.28
N PHE A 54 19.40 9.99 -0.37
CA PHE A 54 18.75 8.94 -1.14
C PHE A 54 19.23 7.57 -0.69
N LEU A 55 18.29 6.64 -0.51
CA LEU A 55 18.55 5.27 -0.07
C LEU A 55 17.90 4.29 -1.05
N ARG A 56 18.58 3.17 -1.28
CA ARG A 56 18.01 2.00 -1.95
C ARG A 56 17.52 1.07 -0.86
N SER A 57 16.27 0.65 -0.96
CA SER A 57 15.70 -0.27 0.00
C SER A 57 14.50 -0.97 -0.60
N LYS A 58 14.28 -2.22 -0.22
CA LYS A 58 13.23 -3.06 -0.80
C LYS A 58 11.84 -2.47 -0.61
N ASP A 59 11.63 -1.81 0.53
CA ASP A 59 10.35 -1.24 0.91
C ASP A 59 10.52 -0.06 1.88
N ARG A 60 9.41 0.62 2.16
CA ARG A 60 9.41 1.78 3.07
C ARG A 60 9.84 1.42 4.50
N TRP A 61 9.64 0.19 4.96
CA TRP A 61 9.87 -0.16 6.35
C TRP A 61 11.36 -0.29 6.60
N GLU A 62 12.06 -0.99 5.71
CA GLU A 62 13.51 -1.06 5.74
C GLU A 62 14.15 0.33 5.56
N VAL A 63 13.69 1.16 4.62
CA VAL A 63 14.30 2.49 4.49
C VAL A 63 14.06 3.36 5.73
N LEU A 64 12.92 3.20 6.42
CA LEU A 64 12.68 3.93 7.65
C LEU A 64 13.58 3.45 8.79
N GLU A 65 13.94 2.16 8.82
CA GLU A 65 14.96 1.64 9.73
C GLU A 65 16.34 2.21 9.37
N ASP A 66 16.72 2.19 8.10
CA ASP A 66 17.99 2.77 7.61
C ASP A 66 18.10 4.26 7.95
N VAL A 67 17.01 5.02 7.76
CA VAL A 67 16.97 6.45 8.11
C VAL A 67 17.08 6.65 9.61
N ARG A 68 16.42 5.82 10.43
CA ARG A 68 16.51 5.91 11.90
C ARG A 68 17.90 5.50 12.41
N GLU A 69 18.57 4.57 11.75
CA GLU A 69 19.96 4.24 12.07
C GLU A 69 20.90 5.41 11.71
N LEU A 70 20.69 6.03 10.55
CA LEU A 70 21.52 7.12 10.05
C LEU A 70 21.29 8.46 10.78
N TYR A 71 20.06 8.71 11.23
CA TYR A 71 19.64 9.91 11.96
C TYR A 71 18.82 9.51 13.21
N PRO A 72 19.48 9.00 14.27
CA PRO A 72 18.81 8.40 15.43
C PRO A 72 17.94 9.36 16.24
N ASN A 73 18.24 10.66 16.17
CA ASN A 73 17.48 11.71 16.87
C ASN A 73 16.46 12.40 15.97
N ALA A 74 16.36 12.03 14.69
CA ALA A 74 15.39 12.66 13.79
C ALA A 74 13.96 12.19 14.08
N GLU A 75 13.03 13.14 14.08
CA GLU A 75 11.60 12.86 14.04
C GLU A 75 11.23 12.53 12.59
N ILE A 76 10.88 11.27 12.31
CA ILE A 76 10.29 10.91 11.03
C ILE A 76 8.87 11.42 11.00
N ILE A 77 8.63 12.38 10.11
CA ILE A 77 7.29 12.90 9.88
C ILE A 77 6.52 11.88 9.08
N GLU A 78 5.54 11.27 9.73
CA GLU A 78 4.60 10.40 9.06
C GLU A 78 3.90 11.16 7.93
N THR A 79 4.13 10.66 6.73
CA THR A 79 3.40 11.03 5.54
C THR A 79 1.91 10.70 5.73
N PRO A 80 0.99 11.37 5.00
CA PRO A 80 -0.43 11.04 5.06
C PRO A 80 -0.66 9.53 4.96
N ARG A 81 0.06 8.84 4.06
CA ARG A 81 0.04 7.38 3.92
C ARG A 81 0.15 6.62 5.24
N GLU A 82 1.09 6.94 6.11
CA GLU A 82 1.29 6.22 7.38
C GLU A 82 0.14 6.42 8.35
N ARG A 83 -0.49 7.60 8.33
CA ARG A 83 -1.62 7.91 9.21
C ARG A 83 -2.86 7.08 8.90
N TRP A 84 -3.00 6.64 7.65
CA TRP A 84 -4.22 5.98 7.19
C TRP A 84 -4.01 4.59 6.58
N PHE A 85 -2.78 4.10 6.50
CA PHE A 85 -2.46 2.78 5.94
C PHE A 85 -3.13 1.63 6.70
N GLU A 86 -3.10 1.65 8.03
CA GLU A 86 -3.70 0.57 8.83
C GLU A 86 -5.24 0.56 8.70
N GLU A 87 -5.87 1.74 8.56
CA GLU A 87 -7.30 1.81 8.23
C GLU A 87 -7.59 1.26 6.82
N PHE A 88 -6.74 1.61 5.85
CA PHE A 88 -6.84 1.09 4.48
C PHE A 88 -6.70 -0.44 4.45
N LEU A 89 -5.69 -0.98 5.12
CA LEU A 89 -5.47 -2.42 5.21
C LEU A 89 -6.66 -3.12 5.86
N ALA A 90 -7.20 -2.56 6.96
CA ALA A 90 -8.37 -3.11 7.62
C ALA A 90 -9.59 -3.17 6.70
N GLY A 91 -9.85 -2.11 5.93
CA GLY A 91 -10.97 -2.09 4.98
C GLY A 91 -10.78 -3.05 3.80
N TYR A 92 -9.54 -3.20 3.33
CA TYR A 92 -9.19 -4.18 2.31
C TYR A 92 -9.42 -5.60 2.81
N GLU A 93 -8.94 -5.93 4.02
CA GLU A 93 -9.12 -7.24 4.64
C GLU A 93 -10.60 -7.55 4.89
N GLU A 94 -11.34 -6.60 5.46
CA GLU A 94 -12.79 -6.74 5.69
C GLU A 94 -13.53 -7.05 4.39
N ALA A 95 -13.29 -6.26 3.33
CA ALA A 95 -13.91 -6.50 2.03
C ALA A 95 -13.50 -7.85 1.44
N ALA A 96 -12.24 -8.23 1.59
CA ALA A 96 -11.70 -9.47 1.04
C ALA A 96 -12.38 -10.69 1.65
N LEU A 97 -12.51 -10.73 2.97
CA LEU A 97 -13.15 -11.84 3.67
C LEU A 97 -14.66 -11.85 3.44
N TRP A 98 -15.32 -10.70 3.57
CA TRP A 98 -16.77 -10.56 3.43
C TRP A 98 -17.29 -10.94 2.02
N SER A 99 -16.52 -10.62 0.97
CA SER A 99 -16.96 -10.83 -0.41
C SER A 99 -16.48 -12.14 -1.05
N SER A 100 -15.69 -12.94 -0.33
CA SER A 100 -15.11 -14.17 -0.83
C SER A 100 -15.80 -15.40 -0.27
N ILE A 101 -15.87 -16.44 -1.10
CA ILE A 101 -16.37 -17.77 -0.76
C ILE A 101 -15.37 -18.81 -1.22
N ASP A 102 -15.40 -19.99 -0.61
CA ASP A 102 -14.67 -21.16 -1.09
C ASP A 102 -15.54 -22.41 -1.05
N THR A 103 -15.18 -23.44 -1.81
CA THR A 103 -15.82 -24.75 -1.78
C THR A 103 -14.90 -25.77 -1.14
N ILE A 104 -15.25 -26.19 0.06
CA ILE A 104 -14.48 -27.14 0.88
C ILE A 104 -15.20 -28.48 0.97
N LYS A 105 -14.53 -29.50 1.52
CA LYS A 105 -15.18 -30.77 1.90
C LYS A 105 -15.51 -30.77 3.39
N ASN A 106 -16.76 -31.08 3.71
CA ASN A 106 -17.17 -31.27 5.10
C ASN A 106 -16.65 -32.60 5.69
N GLU A 107 -16.96 -32.87 6.96
CA GLU A 107 -16.54 -34.08 7.67
C GLU A 107 -17.01 -35.39 7.00
N GLU A 108 -18.10 -35.33 6.22
CA GLU A 108 -18.67 -36.46 5.48
C GLU A 108 -18.04 -36.61 4.08
N GLY A 109 -17.15 -35.69 3.70
CA GLY A 109 -16.47 -35.66 2.41
C GLY A 109 -17.29 -35.03 1.27
N GLU A 110 -18.42 -34.41 1.59
CA GLU A 110 -19.29 -33.72 0.63
C GLU A 110 -18.84 -32.27 0.42
N GLU A 111 -19.01 -31.75 -0.79
CA GLU A 111 -18.66 -30.37 -1.14
C GLU A 111 -19.66 -29.38 -0.52
N GLU A 112 -19.15 -28.35 0.13
CA GLU A 112 -19.92 -27.27 0.74
C GLU A 112 -19.27 -25.92 0.44
N THR A 113 -20.10 -24.93 0.10
CA THR A 113 -19.66 -23.55 -0.11
C THR A 113 -19.73 -22.79 1.21
N VAL A 114 -18.62 -22.18 1.61
CA VAL A 114 -18.50 -21.40 2.85
C VAL A 114 -18.10 -19.96 2.54
N HIS A 115 -18.50 -19.04 3.41
CA HIS A 115 -18.03 -17.66 3.40
C HIS A 115 -16.72 -17.55 4.19
N LEU A 116 -15.78 -16.73 3.73
CA LEU A 116 -14.47 -16.62 4.37
C LEU A 116 -14.49 -15.75 5.65
N ASP A 117 -15.54 -14.98 5.89
CA ASP A 117 -15.75 -14.24 7.13
C ASP A 117 -16.44 -15.07 8.24
N ASP A 118 -16.80 -16.33 7.98
CA ASP A 118 -17.44 -17.25 8.95
C ASP A 118 -16.45 -17.93 9.91
N GLY A 119 -15.56 -17.14 10.52
CA GLY A 119 -14.68 -17.59 11.62
C GLY A 119 -13.40 -18.31 11.18
N TYR A 120 -13.05 -18.24 9.89
CA TYR A 120 -11.74 -18.66 9.39
C TYR A 120 -10.69 -17.59 9.65
N GLU A 121 -9.44 -18.01 9.88
CA GLU A 121 -8.31 -17.10 10.07
C GLU A 121 -7.40 -17.07 8.84
N LEU A 122 -6.84 -15.89 8.54
CA LEU A 122 -5.81 -15.75 7.53
C LEU A 122 -4.52 -16.46 7.95
N HIS A 123 -3.93 -17.20 7.02
CA HIS A 123 -2.56 -17.67 7.15
C HIS A 123 -1.58 -16.49 7.18
N GLU A 124 -0.46 -16.60 7.92
CA GLU A 124 0.52 -15.50 8.07
C GLU A 124 1.12 -15.03 6.74
N GLU A 125 1.30 -15.93 5.78
CA GLU A 125 1.72 -15.58 4.43
C GLU A 125 0.65 -14.75 3.70
N ALA A 126 -0.63 -15.07 3.88
CA ALA A 126 -1.73 -14.30 3.30
C ALA A 126 -1.80 -12.89 3.91
N LYS A 127 -1.64 -12.76 5.24
CA LYS A 127 -1.53 -11.44 5.91
C LYS A 127 -0.37 -10.62 5.34
N THR A 128 0.78 -11.27 5.09
CA THR A 128 1.95 -10.62 4.48
C THR A 128 1.62 -10.15 3.06
N LYS A 129 1.01 -11.00 2.22
CA LYS A 129 0.59 -10.65 0.86
C LYS A 129 -0.45 -9.53 0.82
N PHE A 130 -1.42 -9.52 1.72
CA PHE A 130 -2.42 -8.44 1.84
C PHE A 130 -1.73 -7.10 2.09
N ARG A 131 -0.78 -7.09 3.04
CA ARG A 131 0.01 -5.91 3.37
C ARG A 131 0.85 -5.45 2.19
N GLU A 132 1.48 -6.37 1.46
CA GLU A 132 2.25 -6.05 0.26
C GLU A 132 1.38 -5.48 -0.87
N ASP A 133 0.25 -6.09 -1.16
CA ASP A 133 -0.70 -5.60 -2.17
C ASP A 133 -1.21 -4.19 -1.81
N CYS A 134 -1.59 -3.97 -0.55
CA CYS A 134 -2.00 -2.64 -0.06
C CYS A 134 -0.86 -1.64 -0.15
N LYS A 135 0.37 -2.03 0.23
CA LYS A 135 1.56 -1.16 0.15
C LYS A 135 1.80 -0.72 -1.29
N ASN A 136 1.87 -1.67 -2.22
CA ASN A 136 2.13 -1.44 -3.64
C ASN A 136 1.07 -0.53 -4.25
N PHE A 137 -0.21 -0.75 -3.93
CA PHE A 137 -1.28 0.10 -4.41
C PHE A 137 -1.24 1.50 -3.80
N CYS A 138 -1.02 1.62 -2.49
CA CYS A 138 -0.86 2.91 -1.82
C CYS A 138 0.30 3.72 -2.41
N ASP A 139 1.41 3.06 -2.78
CA ASP A 139 2.56 3.69 -3.43
C ASP A 139 2.23 4.15 -4.86
N PHE A 140 1.55 3.30 -5.62
CA PHE A 140 1.19 3.59 -7.01
C PHE A 140 0.14 4.72 -7.13
N ALA A 141 -0.83 4.75 -6.20
CA ALA A 141 -1.97 5.65 -6.25
C ALA A 141 -1.94 6.77 -5.19
N GLU A 142 -0.79 7.05 -4.55
CA GLU A 142 -0.69 8.00 -3.43
C GLU A 142 -1.33 9.36 -3.72
N PRO A 143 -1.06 10.02 -4.87
CA PRO A 143 -1.62 11.35 -5.12
C PRO A 143 -3.15 11.33 -5.19
N GLN A 144 -3.73 10.25 -5.71
CA GLN A 144 -5.16 10.06 -5.84
C GLN A 144 -5.78 9.69 -4.49
N LEU A 145 -5.19 8.74 -3.76
CA LEU A 145 -5.67 8.31 -2.46
C LEU A 145 -5.67 9.47 -1.46
N ARG A 146 -4.61 10.27 -1.44
CA ARG A 146 -4.54 11.47 -0.60
C ARG A 146 -5.67 12.45 -0.91
N ARG A 147 -5.86 12.79 -2.19
CA ARG A 147 -6.98 13.65 -2.63
C ARG A 147 -8.34 13.07 -2.24
N ALA A 148 -8.50 11.75 -2.30
CA ALA A 148 -9.77 11.09 -2.00
C ALA A 148 -10.05 11.12 -0.49
N ILE A 149 -9.07 10.80 0.34
CA ILE A 149 -9.19 10.78 1.80
C ILE A 149 -9.35 12.19 2.38
N ASP A 150 -8.81 13.21 1.71
CA ASP A 150 -9.04 14.62 2.06
C ASP A 150 -10.48 15.08 1.73
N CYS A 151 -11.27 14.31 0.96
CA CYS A 151 -12.67 14.62 0.72
C CYS A 151 -13.53 14.28 1.95
N ASN A 152 -14.33 15.24 2.39
CA ASN A 152 -15.19 15.08 3.57
C ASN A 152 -16.13 13.87 3.43
N GLY A 153 -16.00 12.90 4.34
CA GLY A 153 -16.86 11.71 4.38
C GLY A 153 -16.38 10.54 3.52
N TYR A 154 -15.12 10.53 3.09
CA TYR A 154 -14.47 9.35 2.52
C TYR A 154 -13.21 9.02 3.30
N LYS A 155 -13.19 7.87 3.97
CA LYS A 155 -12.10 7.44 4.86
C LYS A 155 -11.21 6.41 4.18
N ALA A 156 -10.02 6.21 4.75
CA ALA A 156 -9.08 5.24 4.21
C ALA A 156 -9.58 3.80 4.31
N VAL A 157 -10.35 3.46 5.35
CA VAL A 157 -11.04 2.16 5.42
C VAL A 157 -11.98 1.93 4.23
N GLU A 158 -12.72 2.95 3.79
CA GLU A 158 -13.56 2.86 2.59
C GLU A 158 -12.70 2.73 1.32
N ALA A 159 -11.55 3.41 1.29
CA ALA A 159 -10.61 3.31 0.18
C ALA A 159 -9.98 1.92 0.06
N GLY A 160 -9.65 1.27 1.18
CA GLY A 160 -9.15 -0.11 1.19
C GLY A 160 -10.21 -1.10 0.74
N HIS A 161 -11.43 -0.94 1.26
CA HIS A 161 -12.58 -1.75 0.87
C HIS A 161 -12.85 -1.63 -0.64
N ASP A 162 -12.83 -0.41 -1.18
CA ASP A 162 -13.01 -0.16 -2.61
C ASP A 162 -11.89 -0.75 -3.46
N PHE A 163 -10.66 -0.78 -2.94
CA PHE A 163 -9.54 -1.38 -3.65
C PHE A 163 -9.81 -2.86 -3.92
N TRP A 164 -10.17 -3.64 -2.89
CA TRP A 164 -10.50 -5.06 -3.04
C TRP A 164 -11.65 -5.28 -4.03
N LEU A 165 -12.78 -4.59 -3.82
CA LEU A 165 -13.94 -4.80 -4.68
C LEU A 165 -13.67 -4.44 -6.14
N THR A 166 -12.91 -3.36 -6.35
CA THR A 166 -12.56 -2.91 -7.71
C THR A 166 -11.63 -3.87 -8.41
N ARG A 167 -10.57 -4.33 -7.72
CA ARG A 167 -9.56 -5.22 -8.32
C ARG A 167 -10.14 -6.61 -8.62
N ALA A 168 -11.09 -7.08 -7.82
CA ALA A 168 -11.76 -8.37 -8.01
C ALA A 168 -13.02 -8.29 -8.89
N GLY A 169 -13.51 -7.08 -9.22
CA GLY A 169 -14.61 -6.89 -10.16
C GLY A 169 -16.01 -7.18 -9.60
N HIS A 170 -16.24 -6.99 -8.30
CA HIS A 170 -17.50 -7.30 -7.60
C HIS A 170 -18.71 -6.39 -7.96
N GLY A 171 -18.60 -5.53 -8.98
CA GLY A 171 -19.69 -4.63 -9.40
C GLY A 171 -19.91 -3.40 -8.51
N ALA A 172 -19.09 -3.24 -7.46
CA ALA A 172 -19.00 -2.06 -6.58
C ALA A 172 -17.52 -1.70 -6.35
N GLY A 173 -17.24 -0.49 -5.86
CA GLY A 173 -15.88 0.00 -5.63
C GLY A 173 -15.73 1.48 -5.98
N TYR A 174 -14.51 1.96 -6.23
CA TYR A 174 -14.23 3.41 -6.33
C TYR A 174 -15.21 4.21 -7.21
N TRP A 175 -15.62 3.67 -8.36
CA TRP A 175 -16.52 4.35 -9.31
C TRP A 175 -17.93 4.63 -8.78
N ASP A 176 -18.36 3.96 -7.70
CA ASP A 176 -19.67 4.16 -7.08
C ASP A 176 -19.70 5.28 -6.03
N ARG A 177 -18.52 5.77 -5.59
CA ARG A 177 -18.35 6.80 -4.56
C ARG A 177 -18.71 8.18 -5.08
N ARG A 178 -19.98 8.56 -4.97
CA ARG A 178 -20.53 9.84 -5.47
C ARG A 178 -20.02 11.07 -4.74
N GLN A 179 -19.47 10.89 -3.53
CA GLN A 179 -18.82 11.96 -2.77
C GLN A 179 -17.45 12.35 -3.33
N LEU A 180 -16.85 11.51 -4.19
CA LEU A 180 -15.57 11.78 -4.84
C LEU A 180 -15.75 12.44 -6.21
N PRO A 181 -14.83 13.34 -6.63
CA PRO A 181 -14.78 13.83 -8.00
C PRO A 181 -14.73 12.69 -9.03
N ARG A 182 -15.45 12.85 -10.16
CA ARG A 182 -15.59 11.79 -11.18
C ARG A 182 -14.23 11.37 -11.77
N ASP A 183 -13.35 12.32 -12.04
CA ASP A 183 -11.99 12.05 -12.53
C ASP A 183 -11.19 11.22 -11.53
N LEU A 184 -11.31 11.53 -10.24
CA LEU A 184 -10.57 10.88 -9.18
C LEU A 184 -10.97 9.42 -8.99
N ARG A 185 -12.28 9.16 -8.92
CA ARG A 185 -12.80 7.79 -8.83
C ARG A 185 -12.47 6.95 -10.07
N ASP A 186 -12.44 7.56 -11.26
CA ASP A 186 -12.08 6.86 -12.50
C ASP A 186 -10.58 6.47 -12.46
N GLN A 187 -9.70 7.40 -12.05
CA GLN A 187 -8.26 7.14 -11.87
C GLN A 187 -7.98 6.02 -10.85
N LEU A 188 -8.61 6.08 -9.67
CA LEU A 188 -8.47 5.03 -8.65
C LEU A 188 -9.02 3.70 -9.14
N SER A 189 -10.13 3.71 -9.88
CA SER A 189 -10.70 2.50 -10.46
C SER A 189 -9.76 1.85 -11.46
N ASP A 190 -9.16 2.64 -12.34
CA ASP A 190 -8.24 2.14 -13.36
C ASP A 190 -6.95 1.63 -12.74
N ALA A 191 -6.41 2.31 -11.72
CA ALA A 191 -5.27 1.85 -10.94
C ALA A 191 -5.55 0.51 -10.25
N ALA A 192 -6.71 0.37 -9.62
CA ALA A 192 -7.08 -0.84 -8.90
C ALA A 192 -7.28 -2.04 -9.84
N ARG A 193 -7.85 -1.82 -11.04
CA ARG A 193 -7.92 -2.86 -12.08
C ARG A 193 -6.54 -3.26 -12.59
N GLN A 194 -5.61 -2.32 -12.72
CA GLN A 194 -4.23 -2.62 -13.12
C GLN A 194 -3.49 -3.49 -12.10
N ALA A 195 -3.85 -3.40 -10.82
CA ALA A 195 -3.29 -4.25 -9.77
C ALA A 195 -3.72 -5.74 -9.87
N GLY A 196 -4.73 -6.05 -10.70
CA GLY A 196 -5.21 -7.41 -10.94
C GLY A 196 -6.00 -8.01 -9.77
N SER A 197 -6.82 -9.02 -10.05
CA SER A 197 -7.59 -9.75 -9.05
C SER A 197 -6.71 -10.66 -8.19
N ARG A 198 -7.19 -10.97 -6.99
CA ARG A 198 -6.66 -12.02 -6.12
C ARG A 198 -7.76 -13.02 -5.81
N GLU A 199 -7.38 -14.27 -5.62
CA GLU A 199 -8.28 -15.33 -5.18
C GLU A 199 -7.88 -15.75 -3.77
N LEU A 200 -8.89 -15.99 -2.95
CA LEU A 200 -8.73 -16.54 -1.61
C LEU A 200 -9.31 -17.95 -1.59
N TYR A 201 -8.68 -18.83 -0.82
CA TYR A 201 -9.11 -20.21 -0.62
C TYR A 201 -8.68 -20.73 0.74
N ILE A 202 -9.34 -21.76 1.24
CA ILE A 202 -9.00 -22.45 2.48
C ILE A 202 -8.01 -23.57 2.15
N GLY A 203 -6.86 -23.54 2.81
CA GLY A 203 -5.82 -24.55 2.66
C GLY A 203 -6.09 -25.82 3.46
N ASP A 204 -5.25 -26.85 3.26
CA ASP A 204 -5.30 -28.09 4.04
C ASP A 204 -5.05 -27.87 5.54
N ASP A 205 -4.48 -26.73 5.92
CA ASP A 205 -4.26 -26.28 7.30
C ASP A 205 -5.51 -25.62 7.93
N GLY A 206 -6.60 -25.48 7.17
CA GLY A 206 -7.83 -24.83 7.62
C GLY A 206 -7.74 -23.30 7.70
N LEU A 207 -6.67 -22.71 7.15
CA LEU A 207 -6.45 -21.27 7.14
C LEU A 207 -6.71 -20.68 5.74
N ILE A 208 -7.00 -19.39 5.67
CA ILE A 208 -7.22 -18.69 4.40
C ILE A 208 -5.88 -18.31 3.78
N HIS A 209 -5.69 -18.67 2.52
CA HIS A 209 -4.54 -18.37 1.69
C HIS A 209 -4.91 -17.40 0.56
N GLN A 210 -3.90 -16.71 0.02
CA GLN A 210 -4.02 -15.90 -1.18
C GLN A 210 -3.20 -16.51 -2.33
N GLY A 211 -3.86 -16.71 -3.48
CA GLY A 211 -3.28 -17.17 -4.74
C GLY A 211 -2.43 -16.13 -5.50
#